data_AF-A0A6M3IIA8-F1
#
_entry.id   AF-A0A6M3IIA8-F1
#
_cell.length_a   1.000
_cell.length_b   1.000
_cell.length_c   1.000
_cell.angle_alpha   90.00
_cell.angle_beta   90.00
_cell.angle_gamma   90.00
#
_symmetry.space_group_name_H-M   'P 1'
#
loop_
_entity.id
_entity.type
_entity.pdbx_description
1 polymer ?
#
loop_
_entity_poly.entity_id
_entity_poly.type
_entity_poly.pdbx_seq_one_letter_code
_entity_poly.pdbx_strand_id
1 'polypeptide(L)' 'MSTLVPQMSITEFRKLKVPQLRQLKCYEIYADGEYLFTFINPSTTFIRVQTEYIGQSSNAVSGKILEEVLGNVSFISV' A
#
# COMPACT_ATOMS: atom_id res chain seq x y z
N MET A 1 4.89 22.78 -5.92
CA MET A 1 5.85 21.68 -6.14
C MET A 1 5.15 20.60 -6.94
N SER A 2 5.65 20.25 -8.13
CA SER A 2 5.12 19.08 -8.84
C SER A 2 5.70 17.82 -8.20
N THR A 3 4.88 17.02 -7.56
CA THR A 3 5.28 15.69 -7.11
C THR A 3 5.30 14.76 -8.31
N LEU A 4 6.35 13.92 -8.45
CA LEU A 4 6.43 12.92 -9.52
C LEU A 4 5.32 11.86 -9.39
N VAL A 5 4.77 11.70 -8.19
CA VAL A 5 3.63 10.84 -7.89
C VAL A 5 2.47 11.73 -7.43
N PRO A 6 1.29 11.66 -8.08
CA PRO A 6 0.12 12.42 -7.67
C PRO A 6 -0.43 11.92 -6.34
N GLN A 7 -1.16 12.78 -5.64
CA GLN A 7 -1.72 12.51 -4.32
C GLN A 7 -3.24 12.34 -4.39
N MET A 8 -3.79 11.47 -3.55
CA MET A 8 -5.23 11.24 -3.43
C MET A 8 -5.58 10.97 -1.96
N SER A 9 -6.78 11.38 -1.52
CA SER A 9 -7.25 11.03 -0.19
C SER A 9 -7.67 9.55 -0.10
N ILE A 10 -7.53 8.93 1.08
CA ILE A 10 -8.01 7.56 1.31
C ILE A 10 -9.52 7.43 1.04
N THR A 11 -10.27 8.50 1.27
CA THR A 11 -11.72 8.57 1.02
C THR A 11 -12.04 8.51 -0.48
N GLU A 12 -11.24 9.14 -1.33
CA GLU A 12 -11.38 9.03 -2.79
C GLU A 12 -10.91 7.67 -3.30
N PHE A 13 -9.79 7.18 -2.78
CA PHE A 13 -9.25 5.88 -3.16
C PHE A 13 -10.25 4.75 -2.91
N ARG A 14 -10.94 4.76 -1.76
CA ARG A 14 -11.98 3.78 -1.39
C ARG A 14 -13.21 3.79 -2.30
N LYS A 15 -13.44 4.83 -3.10
CA LYS A 15 -14.56 4.91 -4.05
C LYS A 15 -14.25 4.20 -5.38
N LEU A 16 -12.99 3.88 -5.65
CA LEU A 16 -12.57 3.27 -6.91
C LEU A 16 -12.99 1.79 -6.97
N LYS A 17 -13.54 1.38 -8.11
CA LYS A 17 -13.87 -0.02 -8.41
C LYS A 17 -12.67 -0.74 -9.01
N VAL A 18 -12.68 -2.08 -8.98
CA VAL A 18 -11.61 -2.93 -9.54
C VAL A 18 -11.18 -2.54 -10.97
N PRO A 19 -12.10 -2.28 -11.93
CA PRO A 19 -11.68 -1.86 -13.27
C PRO A 19 -10.92 -0.53 -13.28
N GLN A 20 -11.30 0.41 -12.40
CA GLN A 20 -10.66 1.71 -12.28
C GLN A 20 -9.29 1.59 -11.62
N LEU A 21 -9.17 0.78 -10.55
CA LEU A 21 -7.90 0.50 -9.89
C LEU A 21 -6.87 -0.11 -10.86
N ARG A 22 -7.30 -0.99 -11.76
CA ARG A 22 -6.43 -1.60 -12.78
C ARG A 22 -5.94 -0.60 -13.83
N GLN A 23 -6.68 0.48 -14.07
CA GLN A 23 -6.32 1.54 -15.03
C GLN A 23 -5.56 2.69 -14.38
N LEU A 24 -5.58 2.78 -13.04
CA LEU A 24 -4.92 3.84 -12.31
C LEU A 24 -3.40 3.73 -12.44
N LYS A 25 -2.72 4.88 -12.54
CA LYS A 25 -1.26 4.98 -12.37
C LYS A 25 -0.89 4.90 -10.88
N CYS A 26 0.35 5.21 -10.53
CA CYS A 26 0.77 5.27 -9.13
C CYS A 26 0.24 6.53 -8.43
N TYR A 27 -0.12 6.41 -7.16
CA TYR A 27 -0.61 7.52 -6.32
C TYR A 27 -0.09 7.37 -4.88
N GLU A 28 0.22 8.49 -4.25
CA GLU A 28 0.37 8.55 -2.79
C GLU A 28 -1.00 8.75 -2.15
N ILE A 29 -1.29 7.96 -1.12
CA ILE A 29 -2.58 7.98 -0.44
C ILE A 29 -2.42 8.63 0.92
N TYR A 30 -3.25 9.64 1.19
CA TYR A 30 -3.21 10.45 2.41
C TYR A 30 -4.53 10.34 3.19
N ALA A 31 -4.47 10.50 4.51
CA ALA A 31 -5.64 10.69 5.38
C ALA A 31 -5.35 11.86 6.34
N ASP A 32 -6.28 12.81 6.44
CA ASP A 32 -6.17 13.97 7.33
C ASP A 32 -4.85 14.77 7.19
N GLY A 33 -4.30 14.80 5.98
CA GLY A 33 -3.03 15.47 5.67
C GLY A 33 -1.77 14.61 5.92
N GLU A 34 -1.92 13.42 6.49
CA GLU A 34 -0.83 12.49 6.76
C GLU A 34 -0.70 11.44 5.64
N TYR A 35 0.54 11.16 5.25
CA TYR A 35 0.85 10.10 4.30
C TYR A 35 0.55 8.73 4.92
N LEU A 36 -0.16 7.87 4.19
CA LEU A 36 -0.43 6.50 4.61
C LEU A 36 0.46 5.49 3.88
N PHE A 37 0.34 5.46 2.55
CA PHE A 37 1.07 4.53 1.70
C PHE A 37 1.10 4.99 0.24
N THR A 38 1.96 4.37 -0.56
CA THR A 38 2.00 4.58 -2.00
C THR A 38 1.37 3.38 -2.71
N PHE A 39 0.30 3.63 -3.47
CA PHE A 39 -0.27 2.66 -4.39
C PHE A 39 0.56 2.64 -5.68
N ILE A 40 1.07 1.45 -6.02
CA ILE A 40 1.84 1.22 -7.24
C ILE A 40 1.08 0.23 -8.11
N ASN A 41 0.64 0.69 -9.29
CA ASN A 41 0.17 -0.21 -10.34
C ASN A 41 1.32 -0.43 -11.34
N PRO A 42 1.99 -1.59 -11.31
CA PRO A 42 3.17 -1.81 -12.11
C PRO A 42 2.85 -1.86 -13.61
N SER A 43 3.52 -1.03 -14.41
CA SER A 43 3.38 -1.05 -15.87
C SER A 43 4.25 -2.11 -16.56
N THR A 44 5.20 -2.71 -15.83
CA THR A 44 6.13 -3.73 -16.35
C THR A 44 6.44 -4.78 -15.29
N THR A 45 6.90 -5.97 -15.73
CA THR A 45 7.38 -7.03 -14.85
C THR A 45 8.55 -6.58 -13.97
N PHE A 46 9.43 -5.73 -14.49
CA PHE A 46 10.55 -5.17 -13.72
C PHE A 46 10.05 -4.39 -12.51
N ILE A 47 9.07 -3.49 -12.69
CA ILE A 47 8.51 -2.71 -11.59
C ILE A 47 7.84 -3.63 -10.56
N ARG A 48 7.14 -4.66 -11.02
CA ARG A 48 6.53 -5.65 -10.12
C ARG A 48 7.59 -6.34 -9.24
N VAL A 49 8.66 -6.86 -9.83
CA VAL A 49 9.73 -7.58 -9.10
C VAL A 49 10.43 -6.66 -8.10
N GLN A 50 10.71 -5.41 -8.49
CA GLN A 50 11.31 -4.43 -7.58
C GLN A 50 10.38 -4.10 -6.40
N THR A 51 9.09 -3.90 -6.66
CA THR A 51 8.10 -3.68 -5.60
C THR A 51 8.01 -4.87 -4.65
N GLU A 52 8.06 -6.11 -5.16
CA GLU A 52 8.06 -7.33 -4.34
C GLU A 52 9.32 -7.38 -3.44
N TYR A 53 10.50 -7.09 -3.97
CA TYR A 53 11.75 -7.06 -3.20
C TYR A 53 11.74 -5.98 -2.10
N ILE A 54 11.26 -4.78 -2.42
CA ILE A 54 11.13 -3.67 -1.46
C ILE A 54 10.09 -4.04 -0.38
N GLY A 55 8.96 -4.64 -0.78
CA GLY A 55 7.93 -5.10 0.15
C GLY A 55 8.44 -6.16 1.12
N GLN A 56 9.23 -7.13 0.64
CA GLN A 56 9.88 -8.12 1.51
C GLN A 56 10.82 -7.45 2.52
N SER A 57 11.61 -6.47 2.07
CA SER A 57 12.50 -5.72 2.94
C SER A 57 11.71 -4.94 4.00
N SER A 58 10.60 -4.31 3.62
CA SER A 58 9.71 -3.60 4.55
C SER A 58 9.13 -4.53 5.63
N ASN A 59 8.68 -5.72 5.23
CA ASN A 59 8.12 -6.72 6.17
C ASN A 59 9.15 -7.24 7.17
N ALA A 60 10.45 -7.19 6.86
CA ALA A 60 11.52 -7.70 7.72
C ALA A 60 11.96 -6.71 8.80
N VAL A 61 11.71 -5.40 8.63
CA VAL A 61 12.25 -4.36 9.52
C VAL A 61 11.38 -4.15 10.76
N SER A 62 10.07 -3.94 10.57
CA SER A 62 9.15 -3.62 11.68
C SER A 62 7.70 -3.66 11.21
N GLY A 63 6.77 -3.73 12.16
CA GLY A 63 5.34 -3.65 11.91
C GLY A 63 4.60 -4.77 12.61
N LYS A 64 3.34 -4.94 12.25
CA LYS A 64 2.48 -6.02 12.69
C LYS A 64 1.89 -6.70 11.47
N ILE A 65 1.75 -8.03 11.52
CA ILE A 65 0.96 -8.74 10.52
C ILE A 65 -0.52 -8.40 10.69
N LEU A 66 -1.33 -8.66 9.65
CA LEU A 66 -2.74 -8.29 9.64
C LEU A 66 -3.49 -8.84 10.86
N GLU A 67 -3.20 -10.07 11.24
CA GLU A 67 -3.80 -10.76 12.38
C GLU A 67 -3.49 -10.05 13.70
N GLU A 68 -2.27 -9.53 13.88
CA GLU A 68 -1.86 -8.79 15.06
C GLU A 68 -2.51 -7.40 15.14
N VAL A 69 -2.76 -6.77 13.99
CA VAL A 69 -3.50 -5.48 13.92
C VAL A 69 -4.97 -5.68 14.24
N LEU A 70 -5.58 -6.75 13.72
CA LEU A 70 -6.98 -7.08 13.94
C LEU A 70 -7.26 -7.75 15.30
N GLY A 71 -6.20 -8.09 16.06
CA GLY A 71 -6.32 -8.74 17.36
C GLY A 71 -6.70 -10.22 17.31
N ASN A 72 -6.49 -10.88 16.16
CA ASN A 72 -6.90 -12.27 15.90
C ASN A 72 -5.86 -13.33 16.31
N VAL A 73 -4.76 -12.94 16.97
CA VAL A 73 -3.75 -13.90 17.45
C VAL A 73 -4.11 -14.33 18.88
N SER A 74 -4.79 -15.47 19.02
CA SER A 74 -4.75 -16.23 20.27
C SER A 74 -3.36 -16.85 20.38
N PHE A 75 -2.55 -16.38 21.33
CA PHE A 75 -1.30 -17.05 21.69
C PHE A 75 -1.64 -18.48 22.13
N ILE A 76 -1.35 -19.48 21.29
CA ILE A 76 -1.16 -20.83 21.79
C ILE A 76 0.22 -20.80 22.46
N SER A 77 0.21 -20.57 23.76
CA SER A 77 1.36 -20.82 24.62
C SER A 77 1.69 -22.31 24.54
N VAL A 78 2.86 -22.59 23.96
CA VAL A 78 3.69 -23.83 23.94
C VAL A 78 2.98 -25.13 24.27
#